data_AF-A0A9X0YJZ5-F1
#
_entry.id   AF-A0A9X0YJZ5-F1
#
_cell.length_a   1.000
_cell.length_b   1.000
_cell.length_c   1.000
_cell.angle_alpha   90.00
_cell.angle_beta   90.00
_cell.angle_gamma   90.00
#
_symmetry.space_group_name_H-M   'P 1'
#
loop_
_entity.id
_entity.type
_entity.pdbx_description
1 polymer ?
#
loop_
_entity_poly.entity_id
_entity_poly.type
_entity_poly.pdbx_seq_one_letter_code
_entity_poly.pdbx_strand_id
1 'polypeptide(L)' 'MYVYATCKSCKNEIRIFTNANTRVEFAMLDGEHKILTCKQCGTKTKFSVDELYAKKSKRAQIIAGLVFFIGTPLM' A
#
# COMPACT_ATOMS: atom_id res chain seq x y z
N MET A 1 3.15 -3.38 -7.45
CA MET A 1 2.50 -3.46 -6.13
C MET A 1 1.97 -2.10 -5.68
N TYR A 2 1.13 -2.07 -4.63
CA TYR A 2 0.75 -0.83 -3.96
C TYR A 2 1.50 -0.70 -2.63
N VAL A 3 2.12 0.46 -2.43
CA VAL A 3 2.70 0.88 -1.16
C VAL A 3 1.96 2.10 -0.64
N TYR A 4 2.08 2.31 0.67
CA TYR A 4 1.30 3.29 1.40
C TYR A 4 2.24 4.13 2.26
N ALA A 5 1.88 5.40 2.42
CA ALA A 5 2.55 6.33 3.32
C ALA A 5 1.48 7.10 4.10
N THR A 6 1.77 7.46 5.35
CA THR A 6 0.86 8.28 6.16
C THR A 6 1.26 9.73 6.06
N CYS A 7 0.34 10.60 5.64
CA CYS A 7 0.58 12.04 5.60
C CYS A 7 0.84 12.58 7.02
N LYS A 8 1.96 13.27 7.23
CA LYS A 8 2.31 13.83 8.56
C LYS A 8 1.37 14.97 9.00
N SER A 9 0.70 15.63 8.06
CA SER A 9 -0.22 16.75 8.34
C SER A 9 -1.63 16.27 8.70
N CYS A 10 -2.28 15.53 7.80
CA CYS A 10 -3.68 15.13 7.98
C CYS A 10 -3.88 13.67 8.39
N LYS A 11 -2.79 12.91 8.59
CA LYS A 11 -2.80 11.46 8.89
C LYS A 11 -3.48 10.60 7.83
N ASN A 12 -3.83 11.16 6.68
CA ASN A 12 -4.43 10.41 5.59
C ASN A 12 -3.41 9.49 4.91
N GLU A 13 -3.91 8.36 4.43
CA GLU A 13 -3.11 7.38 3.72
C GLU A 13 -2.93 7.78 2.25
N ILE A 14 -1.68 7.82 1.81
CA ILE A 14 -1.27 8.10 0.45
C ILE A 14 -0.96 6.76 -0.21
N ARG A 15 -1.73 6.39 -1.23
CA ARG A 15 -1.51 5.18 -2.01
C ARG A 15 -0.62 5.46 -3.21
N ILE A 16 0.42 4.66 -3.38
CA ILE A 16 1.41 4.80 -4.45
C ILE A 16 1.49 3.46 -5.18
N PHE A 17 1.41 3.50 -6.51
CA PHE A 17 1.69 2.34 -7.34
C PHE A 17 3.18 2.32 -7.68
N THR A 18 3.82 1.16 -7.54
CA THR A 18 5.22 0.95 -7.91
C THR A 18 5.38 -0.42 -8.55
N ASN A 19 6.32 -0.55 -9.48
CA ASN A 19 6.68 -1.84 -10.07
C ASN A 19 7.70 -2.62 -9.24
N ALA A 20 8.33 -1.96 -8.26
CA ALA A 20 9.23 -2.63 -7.33
C ALA A 20 8.47 -3.69 -6.51
N ASN A 21 9.12 -4.81 -6.24
CA ASN A 21 8.61 -5.89 -5.39
C ASN A 21 9.23 -5.86 -4.00
N THR A 22 10.44 -5.29 -3.88
CA THR A 22 11.15 -5.14 -2.62
C THR A 22 11.46 -3.69 -2.31
N ARG A 23 11.74 -3.43 -1.03
CA ARG A 23 12.17 -2.11 -0.57
C ARG A 23 13.48 -1.67 -1.22
N VAL A 24 14.42 -2.61 -1.38
CA VAL A 24 15.72 -2.37 -2.03
C VAL A 24 15.52 -2.00 -3.50
N GLU A 25 14.70 -2.76 -4.22
CA GLU A 25 14.36 -2.48 -5.61
C GLU A 25 13.65 -1.13 -5.76
N PHE A 26 12.79 -0.76 -4.80
CA PHE A 26 12.17 0.56 -4.77
C PHE A 26 13.23 1.67 -4.62
N ALA A 27 14.19 1.51 -3.71
CA ALA A 27 15.27 2.47 -3.53
C ALA A 27 16.20 2.56 -4.76
N MET A 28 16.39 1.46 -5.49
CA MET A 28 17.15 1.44 -6.74
C MET A 28 16.44 2.19 -7.87
N LEU A 29 15.11 2.06 -7.97
CA LEU A 29 14.30 2.67 -9.04
C LEU A 29 13.94 4.14 -8.76
N ASP A 30 13.54 4.44 -7.54
CA ASP A 30 12.97 5.73 -7.14
C ASP A 30 13.90 6.56 -6.22
N GLY A 31 15.03 5.99 -5.80
CA GLY A 31 15.93 6.59 -4.82
C GLY A 31 15.49 6.34 -3.37
N GLU A 32 16.35 6.72 -2.40
CA GLU A 32 16.08 6.55 -0.97
C GLU A 32 14.98 7.49 -0.42
N HIS A 33 14.58 8.48 -1.22
CA HIS A 33 13.55 9.43 -0.84
C HIS A 33 12.59 9.71 -1.99
N LYS A 34 11.30 9.81 -1.65
CA LYS A 34 10.24 10.15 -2.60
C LYS A 34 9.44 11.34 -2.09
N ILE A 35 9.29 12.37 -2.90
CA ILE A 35 8.42 13.51 -2.60
C ILE A 35 7.00 13.12 -3.00
N LEU A 36 6.09 13.12 -2.03
CA LEU A 36 4.69 12.80 -2.24
C LEU A 36 3.82 13.99 -1.87
N THR A 37 2.82 14.24 -2.72
CA THR A 37 1.78 15.24 -2.44
C THR A 37 0.55 14.52 -1.89
N CYS A 38 0.10 14.89 -0.70
CA CYS A 38 -1.15 14.37 -0.18
C CYS A 38 -2.33 14.92 -0.99
N LYS A 39 -3.15 14.04 -1.58
CA LYS A 39 -4.35 14.45 -2.33
C LYS A 39 -5.45 15.06 -1.46
N GLN A 40 -5.41 14.84 -0.14
CA GLN A 40 -6.43 15.34 0.78
C GLN A 40 -6.11 16.76 1.29
N CYS A 41 -4.88 17.02 1.74
CA CYS A 41 -4.51 18.32 2.32
C CYS A 41 -3.55 19.14 1.45
N GLY A 42 -3.11 18.61 0.30
CA GLY A 42 -2.18 19.28 -0.61
C GLY A 42 -0.73 19.37 -0.13
N THR A 43 -0.42 18.91 1.09
CA THR A 43 0.93 19.00 1.65
C THR A 43 1.91 18.12 0.87
N LYS A 44 3.02 18.72 0.44
CA LYS A 44 4.17 18.02 -0.14
C LYS A 44 5.12 17.62 0.97
N THR A 45 5.37 16.32 1.12
CA THR A 45 6.27 15.79 2.14
C THR A 45 7.30 14.89 1.48
N LYS A 46 8.56 14.99 1.90
CA LYS A 46 9.63 14.07 1.53
C LYS A 46 9.54 12.85 2.45
N PHE A 47 9.31 11.69 1.86
CA PHE A 47 9.24 10.41 2.58
C PHE A 47 10.52 9.62 2.34
N SER A 48 11.04 8.98 3.38
CA SER A 48 12.04 7.93 3.20
C SER A 48 11.37 6.65 2.71
N VAL A 49 12.08 5.84 1.94
CA VAL A 49 11.61 4.49 1.56
C VAL A 49 11.30 3.64 2.81
N ASP A 50 11.97 3.89 3.94
CA ASP A 50 11.66 3.30 5.25
C ASP A 50 10.25 3.61 5.77
N GLU A 51 9.74 4.80 5.47
CA GLU A 51 8.43 5.26 5.96
C GLU A 51 7.28 4.67 5.13
N LEU A 52 7.60 4.03 4.00
CA LEU A 52 6.63 3.36 3.13
C LEU A 52 6.35 1.95 3.65
N TYR A 53 5.08 1.56 3.64
CA TYR A 53 4.65 0.23 4.07
C TYR A 53 3.72 -0.41 3.04
N ALA A 54 3.76 -1.74 2.96
CA ALA A 54 2.86 -2.53 2.13
C ALA A 54 1.78 -3.19 3.00
N LYS A 55 0.53 -3.17 2.53
CA LYS A 55 -0.57 -3.90 3.18
C LYS A 55 -0.80 -5.22 2.46
N LYS A 56 -0.91 -6.32 3.21
CA LYS A 56 -1.32 -7.61 2.66
C LYS A 56 -2.73 -7.49 2.08
N SER A 57 -2.92 -7.98 0.86
CA SER A 57 -4.23 -8.03 0.22
C SER A 57 -5.10 -9.08 0.92
N LYS A 58 -6.20 -8.65 1.56
CA LYS A 58 -7.21 -9.55 2.15
C LYS A 58 -8.20 -10.10 1.11
N ARG A 59 -8.07 -9.72 -0.17
CA ARG A 59 -9.02 -10.10 -1.22
C ARG A 59 -9.13 -11.60 -1.41
N ALA A 60 -8.00 -12.31 -1.39
CA ALA A 60 -7.98 -13.77 -1.50
C ALA A 60 -8.71 -14.45 -0.33
N GLN A 61 -8.57 -13.94 0.89
CA GLN A 61 -9.28 -14.45 2.07
C GLN A 61 -10.79 -14.22 1.97
N ILE A 62 -11.21 -13.04 1.48
CA ILE A 62 -12.64 -12.73 1.27
C ILE A 62 -13.24 -13.66 0.21
N ILE A 63 -12.56 -13.87 -0.92
CA ILE A 63 -13.03 -14.77 -1.99
C ILE A 63 -13.11 -16.22 -1.49
N ALA A 64 -12.07 -16.69 -0.81
CA ALA A 64 -12.06 -18.04 -0.22
C ALA A 64 -13.21 -18.22 0.78
N GLY A 65 -13.49 -17.22 1.61
CA GLY A 65 -14.64 -17.22 2.51
C GLY A 65 -15.97 -17.33 1.78
N LEU A 66 -16.19 -16.55 0.71
CA LEU A 66 -17.42 -16.63 -0.08
C LEU A 66 -17.60 -18.00 -0.75
N VAL A 67 -16.53 -18.57 -1.34
CA VAL A 67 -16.56 -19.91 -1.93
C VAL A 67 -16.84 -20.97 -0.87
N PHE A 68 -16.28 -20.84 0.33
CA PHE A 68 -16.59 -21.73 1.45
C PHE A 68 -18.07 -21.64 1.85
N PHE A 69 -18.61 -20.43 2.05
CA PHE A 69 -20.00 -20.21 2.44
C PHE A 69 -21.03 -20.69 1.41
N ILE A 70 -20.73 -20.60 0.11
CA ILE A 70 -21.64 -21.02 -0.97
C ILE A 70 -21.43 -22.49 -1.36
N GLY A 71 -20.17 -22.93 -1.36
CA GLY A 71 -19.74 -24.21 -1.93
C GLY A 71 -19.68 -25.38 -0.96
N THR A 72 -19.83 -25.16 0.36
CA THR A 72 -20.05 -26.25 1.32
C THR A 72 -21.53 -26.29 1.73
N PRO A 73 -22.39 -27.07 1.04
CA PRO A 73 -23.61 -27.50 1.69
C PRO A 73 -23.18 -28.28 2.92
N LEU A 74 -23.60 -27.84 4.11
CA LEU A 74 -23.48 -28.64 5.33
C LEU A 74 -24.18 -29.98 5.06
N MET A 75 -23.40 -30.99 4.71
CA MET A 75 -23.76 -32.40 4.85
C MET A 75 -23.11 -32.91 6.14
#